data_AF-A0A6G0WXX2-F1
#
_entry.id   AF-A0A6G0WXX2-F1
#
_cell.length_a   1.000
_cell.length_b   1.000
_cell.length_c   1.000
_cell.angle_alpha   90.00
_cell.angle_beta   90.00
_cell.angle_gamma   90.00
#
_symmetry.space_group_name_H-M   'P 1'
#
loop_
_entity.id
_entity.type
_entity.pdbx_description
1 polymer ?
#
loop_
_entity_poly.entity_id
_entity_poly.type
_entity_poly.pdbx_seq_one_letter_code
_entity_poly.pdbx_strand_id
1 'polypeptide(L)'
;MDEMSPDLVAVLESLLVDTTTVHVALLRPLYDCLDAADGHGPALQLVASWMQECSAWIALATSDEDARRRRLAVLKLEQLLEAYLDDLIPDYPPAFYRGDSSFYEDAPQPNEYVVARSPPTNFRGTDEWNPSYDVLSPTHAFNPTFFARSLVSRSISEPSYVQNSFNGGDIDPVLFTAYAPPCVNPSMMFPFSIWAFLAHQRDEMHERATADSSSQHISRDILFPLRRGALAHVRLEVPTGFILEDNPTQALLWEGDVTGVDFHVRSTSTVQPGQVLFKATIIVGASVMVLRAFVFVAAARPFSHEEDMLAPLDAELEMLDITYDEVPFQDLELHEMVGRGHFGDAFRATYNGKSVVVKTVRGQDFGTSTEEIVKEFRHEAAVLNMFGHHPNIVPFVGASTDPSATLALITEFIPCGSLEDQLASHPRRWSVREKTAILADSATGLLNVHEGGFVHRDIAARNVLVDGQDRAKLCDFGMCRRVQATETGINFESGVGPLQYMAPESLQPPHSFSYQSDAYSFGVLLWETFSERRPFDSWKPAEAAAFVLEGGRLDDVHIPTQFQPLLAKCFQENPMNRPSMATIVHTLADMLNN
;
A
#
# COMPACT_ATOMS: atom_id res chain seq x y z
N MET A 1 -39.98 32.34 9.48
CA MET A 1 -39.36 31.56 8.40
C MET A 1 -38.17 32.35 7.87
N ASP A 2 -37.22 32.70 8.74
CA ASP A 2 -36.35 33.87 8.53
C ASP A 2 -34.87 33.66 8.95
N GLU A 3 -34.51 32.45 9.43
CA GLU A 3 -33.13 32.11 9.84
C GLU A 3 -32.70 30.76 9.23
N MET A 4 -32.73 30.68 7.89
CA MET A 4 -32.01 29.67 7.10
C MET A 4 -31.14 30.38 6.07
N SER A 5 -29.95 29.86 5.78
CA SER A 5 -29.14 30.38 4.68
C SER A 5 -29.88 30.20 3.34
N PRO A 6 -29.90 31.21 2.45
CA PRO A 6 -30.44 31.07 1.09
C PRO A 6 -29.81 29.91 0.32
N ASP A 7 -28.54 29.60 0.56
CA ASP A 7 -27.83 28.50 -0.09
C ASP A 7 -28.38 27.13 0.33
N LEU A 8 -28.80 26.98 1.59
CA LEU A 8 -29.39 25.75 2.10
C LEU A 8 -30.78 25.52 1.50
N VAL A 9 -31.56 26.58 1.32
CA VAL A 9 -32.87 26.54 0.63
C VAL A 9 -32.67 26.14 -0.84
N ALA A 10 -31.73 26.76 -1.55
CA ALA A 10 -31.43 26.43 -2.95
C ALA A 10 -30.93 24.98 -3.14
N VAL A 11 -30.17 24.44 -2.18
CA VAL A 11 -29.76 23.02 -2.17
C VAL A 11 -30.98 22.10 -1.97
N LEU A 12 -31.85 22.41 -1.01
CA LEU A 12 -33.06 21.62 -0.72
C LEU A 12 -34.05 21.60 -1.91
N GLU A 13 -34.26 22.73 -2.58
CA GLU A 13 -35.10 22.81 -3.79
C GLU A 13 -34.57 21.95 -4.95
N SER A 14 -33.26 21.66 -4.98
CA SER A 14 -32.61 20.92 -6.07
C SER A 14 -32.68 19.38 -5.97
N LEU A 15 -33.15 18.82 -4.84
CA LEU A 15 -33.02 17.39 -4.50
C LEU A 15 -34.38 16.65 -4.34
N LEU A 16 -35.45 17.21 -4.91
CA LEU A 16 -36.85 16.74 -4.89
C LEU A 16 -37.13 15.22 -5.12
N VAL A 17 -37.90 14.56 -4.22
CA VAL A 17 -38.79 13.36 -4.42
C VAL A 17 -38.09 12.06 -4.86
N ASP A 18 -38.28 10.83 -4.37
CA ASP A 18 -39.00 10.08 -3.31
C ASP A 18 -38.32 8.69 -3.15
N THR A 19 -38.04 8.16 -1.95
CA THR A 19 -38.09 6.67 -1.79
C THR A 19 -38.68 6.29 -0.44
N THR A 20 -39.83 5.63 -0.47
CA THR A 20 -40.79 5.68 0.66
C THR A 20 -40.55 4.66 1.78
N THR A 21 -39.66 3.68 1.62
CA THR A 21 -39.54 2.54 2.57
C THR A 21 -38.52 2.75 3.71
N VAL A 22 -37.57 3.67 3.57
CA VAL A 22 -36.40 3.78 4.49
C VAL A 22 -36.72 4.59 5.76
N HIS A 23 -37.52 5.66 5.65
CA HIS A 23 -37.63 6.68 6.71
C HIS A 23 -38.35 6.23 7.99
N VAL A 24 -39.18 5.18 7.96
CA VAL A 24 -39.93 4.70 9.14
C VAL A 24 -39.00 4.12 10.21
N ALA A 25 -37.86 3.55 9.81
CA ALA A 25 -36.88 2.99 10.76
C ALA A 25 -35.94 4.06 11.35
N LEU A 26 -35.52 5.04 10.53
CA LEU A 26 -34.47 6.01 10.89
C LEU A 26 -34.98 7.27 11.61
N LEU A 27 -36.20 7.75 11.31
CA LEU A 27 -36.73 8.96 11.96
C LEU A 27 -37.42 8.69 13.31
N ARG A 28 -37.68 7.41 13.64
CA ARG A 28 -38.33 7.05 14.90
C ARG A 28 -37.47 7.36 16.13
N PRO A 29 -36.18 6.97 16.20
CA PRO A 29 -35.33 7.32 17.33
C PRO A 29 -35.12 8.83 17.49
N LEU A 30 -35.07 9.57 16.38
CA LEU A 30 -34.90 11.03 16.40
C LEU A 30 -36.14 11.73 16.99
N TYR A 31 -37.34 11.28 16.63
CA TYR A 31 -38.59 11.77 17.19
C TYR A 31 -38.70 11.45 18.68
N ASP A 32 -38.48 10.18 19.05
CA ASP A 32 -38.57 9.72 20.44
C ASP A 32 -37.48 10.37 21.33
N CYS A 33 -36.34 10.79 20.77
CA CYS A 33 -35.29 11.55 21.48
C CYS A 33 -35.60 13.05 21.61
N LEU A 34 -36.35 13.64 20.68
CA LEU A 34 -36.77 15.06 20.76
C LEU A 34 -37.99 15.26 21.69
N ASP A 35 -38.89 14.27 21.78
CA ASP A 35 -40.03 14.28 22.72
C ASP A 35 -39.57 14.19 24.19
N ALA A 36 -38.38 13.62 24.43
CA ALA A 36 -37.73 13.58 25.74
C ALA A 36 -37.02 14.90 26.14
N ALA A 37 -36.91 15.87 25.24
CA ALA A 37 -36.17 17.11 25.43
C ALA A 37 -37.10 18.31 25.72
N ASP A 38 -37.46 18.46 27.00
CA ASP A 38 -38.33 19.52 27.54
C ASP A 38 -37.79 20.95 27.25
N GLY A 39 -38.09 21.51 26.07
CA GLY A 39 -37.67 22.87 25.71
C GLY A 39 -37.88 23.35 24.26
N HIS A 40 -37.95 22.45 23.25
CA HIS A 40 -37.75 22.84 21.84
C HIS A 40 -38.98 22.75 20.91
N GLY A 41 -40.16 23.13 21.42
CA GLY A 41 -41.43 23.16 20.67
C GLY A 41 -41.39 23.84 19.28
N PRO A 42 -40.69 24.98 19.05
CA PRO A 42 -40.60 25.60 17.73
C PRO A 42 -39.86 24.75 16.69
N ALA A 43 -38.80 24.05 17.09
CA ALA A 43 -38.03 23.18 16.20
C ALA A 43 -38.85 21.93 15.82
N LEU A 44 -39.53 21.34 16.78
CA LEU A 44 -40.46 20.22 16.58
C LEU A 44 -41.57 20.55 15.56
N GLN A 45 -42.14 21.76 15.61
CA GLN A 45 -43.12 22.20 14.60
C GLN A 45 -42.50 22.35 13.20
N LEU A 46 -41.26 22.84 13.10
CA LEU A 46 -40.56 22.99 11.82
C LEU A 46 -40.31 21.63 11.15
N VAL A 47 -39.79 20.66 11.91
CA VAL A 47 -39.55 19.28 11.45
C VAL A 47 -40.86 18.59 11.08
N ALA A 48 -41.92 18.75 11.87
CA ALA A 48 -43.23 18.17 11.57
C ALA A 48 -43.86 18.73 10.28
N SER A 49 -43.69 20.03 10.00
CA SER A 49 -44.14 20.65 8.75
C SER A 49 -43.37 20.09 7.54
N TRP A 50 -42.04 20.00 7.67
CA TRP A 50 -41.15 19.48 6.63
C TRP A 50 -41.47 18.02 6.26
N MET A 51 -41.78 17.19 7.26
CA MET A 51 -42.23 15.80 7.05
C MET A 51 -43.58 15.70 6.32
N GLN A 52 -44.52 16.61 6.56
CA GLN A 52 -45.80 16.65 5.82
C GLN A 52 -45.60 17.09 4.36
N GLU A 53 -44.77 18.11 4.12
CA GLU A 53 -44.48 18.58 2.76
C GLU A 53 -43.79 17.50 1.93
N CYS A 54 -42.75 16.85 2.47
CA CYS A 54 -42.10 15.71 1.80
C CYS A 54 -43.11 14.60 1.44
N SER A 55 -44.02 14.26 2.37
CA SER A 55 -45.05 13.24 2.16
C SER A 55 -46.03 13.57 1.03
N ALA A 56 -46.31 14.86 0.78
CA ALA A 56 -47.23 15.28 -0.28
C ALA A 56 -46.60 15.18 -1.68
N TRP A 57 -45.31 15.53 -1.82
CA TRP A 57 -44.60 15.45 -3.10
C TRP A 57 -44.25 14.02 -3.51
N ILE A 58 -44.04 13.13 -2.53
CA ILE A 58 -43.84 11.69 -2.72
C ILE A 58 -44.95 11.04 -3.57
N ALA A 59 -46.20 11.46 -3.40
CA ALA A 59 -47.38 10.88 -4.06
C ALA A 59 -47.49 11.13 -5.58
N LEU A 60 -46.51 11.81 -6.21
CA LEU A 60 -46.54 12.24 -7.61
C LEU A 60 -45.44 11.60 -8.49
N ALA A 61 -44.59 10.73 -7.93
CA ALA A 61 -43.46 10.10 -8.64
C ALA A 61 -43.86 8.89 -9.51
N THR A 62 -43.20 8.69 -10.66
CA THR A 62 -43.55 7.61 -11.61
C THR A 62 -42.39 6.91 -12.36
N SER A 63 -41.10 7.18 -12.05
CA SER A 63 -39.96 6.57 -12.76
C SER A 63 -38.82 6.05 -11.87
N ASP A 64 -38.01 5.14 -12.43
CA ASP A 64 -36.98 4.35 -11.74
C ASP A 64 -35.55 4.94 -11.89
N GLU A 65 -35.31 5.83 -12.86
CA GLU A 65 -34.02 6.55 -12.91
C GLU A 65 -33.92 7.55 -11.75
N ASP A 66 -35.04 8.18 -11.40
CA ASP A 66 -35.13 9.07 -10.25
C ASP A 66 -34.68 8.35 -8.98
N ALA A 67 -35.14 7.10 -8.76
CA ALA A 67 -34.88 6.24 -7.60
C ALA A 67 -33.40 6.20 -7.16
N ARG A 68 -32.49 6.35 -8.11
CA ARG A 68 -31.04 6.33 -7.89
C ARG A 68 -30.49 7.67 -7.38
N ARG A 69 -31.03 8.79 -7.87
CA ARG A 69 -30.62 10.16 -7.48
C ARG A 69 -31.05 10.46 -6.04
N ARG A 70 -32.22 9.94 -5.62
CA ARG A 70 -32.78 10.04 -4.26
C ARG A 70 -31.85 9.53 -3.16
N ARG A 71 -31.25 8.34 -3.34
CA ARG A 71 -30.33 7.77 -2.34
C ARG A 71 -29.10 8.64 -2.11
N LEU A 72 -28.61 9.31 -3.17
CA LEU A 72 -27.47 10.22 -3.09
C LEU A 72 -27.85 11.54 -2.38
N ALA A 73 -29.10 11.99 -2.51
CA ALA A 73 -29.62 13.15 -1.77
C ALA A 73 -29.74 12.87 -0.26
N VAL A 74 -30.27 11.70 0.13
CA VAL A 74 -30.42 11.31 1.54
C VAL A 74 -29.08 11.24 2.26
N LEU A 75 -28.08 10.56 1.69
CA LEU A 75 -26.72 10.51 2.26
C LEU A 75 -26.09 11.90 2.46
N LYS A 76 -26.40 12.86 1.58
CA LYS A 76 -25.92 14.24 1.70
C LYS A 76 -26.68 15.05 2.76
N LEU A 77 -27.95 14.73 2.98
CA LEU A 77 -28.75 15.29 4.09
C LEU A 77 -28.33 14.71 5.43
N GLU A 78 -27.96 13.43 5.51
CA GLU A 78 -27.41 12.79 6.72
C GLU A 78 -26.10 13.46 7.14
N GLN A 79 -25.14 13.62 6.20
CA GLN A 79 -23.88 14.34 6.45
C GLN A 79 -24.07 15.82 6.88
N LEU A 80 -25.06 16.50 6.31
CA LEU A 80 -25.40 17.88 6.71
C LEU A 80 -26.11 17.94 8.07
N LEU A 81 -26.85 16.90 8.47
CA LEU A 81 -27.45 16.81 9.80
C LEU A 81 -26.39 16.52 10.86
N GLU A 82 -25.47 15.59 10.62
CA GLU A 82 -24.35 15.29 11.54
C GLU A 82 -23.53 16.56 11.81
N ALA A 83 -23.07 17.25 10.75
CA ALA A 83 -22.30 18.49 10.88
C ALA A 83 -23.07 19.61 11.60
N TYR A 84 -24.39 19.69 11.45
CA TYR A 84 -25.22 20.70 12.12
C TYR A 84 -25.56 20.34 13.57
N LEU A 85 -25.55 19.04 13.94
CA LEU A 85 -25.76 18.57 15.30
C LEU A 85 -24.48 18.69 16.15
N ASP A 86 -23.32 18.41 15.58
CA ASP A 86 -22.01 18.62 16.23
C ASP A 86 -21.81 20.11 16.63
N ASP A 87 -22.18 21.05 15.76
CA ASP A 87 -22.17 22.50 16.03
C ASP A 87 -23.17 22.94 17.13
N LEU A 88 -24.20 22.13 17.40
CA LEU A 88 -25.29 22.44 18.33
C LEU A 88 -25.15 21.78 19.72
N ILE A 89 -24.50 20.62 19.83
CA ILE A 89 -24.32 19.88 21.09
C ILE A 89 -22.89 19.30 21.21
N PRO A 90 -21.87 20.12 21.59
CA PRO A 90 -20.45 19.75 21.50
C PRO A 90 -19.95 18.58 22.39
N ASP A 91 -20.78 18.08 23.31
CA ASP A 91 -20.40 17.08 24.33
C ASP A 91 -21.19 15.75 24.20
N TYR A 92 -21.79 15.45 23.04
CA TYR A 92 -22.56 14.20 22.85
C TYR A 92 -21.64 12.99 22.56
N PRO A 93 -21.67 11.91 23.37
CA PRO A 93 -20.68 10.82 23.26
C PRO A 93 -21.02 9.80 22.15
N PRO A 94 -20.04 9.34 21.34
CA PRO A 94 -20.25 8.43 20.19
C PRO A 94 -20.41 6.96 20.61
N ALA A 95 -21.31 6.68 21.56
CA ALA A 95 -21.45 5.37 22.20
C ALA A 95 -22.55 4.46 21.59
N PHE A 96 -23.40 4.98 20.70
CA PHE A 96 -24.63 4.28 20.27
C PHE A 96 -24.43 3.21 19.18
N TYR A 97 -23.24 3.08 18.60
CA TYR A 97 -22.91 2.07 17.59
C TYR A 97 -22.45 0.72 18.18
N ARG A 98 -23.27 0.12 19.05
CA ARG A 98 -23.24 -1.32 19.37
C ARG A 98 -24.66 -1.87 19.42
N GLY A 99 -25.00 -2.72 18.46
CA GLY A 99 -26.34 -3.28 18.31
C GLY A 99 -26.64 -4.37 19.34
N ASP A 100 -27.10 -3.96 20.53
CA ASP A 100 -27.66 -4.87 21.54
C ASP A 100 -29.15 -5.09 21.23
N SER A 101 -29.48 -6.25 20.67
CA SER A 101 -30.78 -6.52 20.01
C SER A 101 -31.94 -6.90 20.95
N SER A 102 -31.79 -6.64 22.25
CA SER A 102 -32.66 -7.09 23.34
C SER A 102 -34.03 -6.37 23.46
N PHE A 103 -34.52 -5.75 22.38
CA PHE A 103 -35.72 -4.89 22.38
C PHE A 103 -36.81 -5.23 21.34
N TYR A 104 -36.68 -6.35 20.60
CA TYR A 104 -37.62 -6.72 19.52
C TYR A 104 -38.17 -8.16 19.63
N GLU A 105 -38.90 -8.49 20.70
CA GLU A 105 -39.64 -9.77 20.80
C GLU A 105 -41.14 -9.68 20.42
N ASP A 106 -41.78 -8.50 20.50
CA ASP A 106 -43.25 -8.35 20.32
C ASP A 106 -43.65 -7.63 19.00
N ALA A 107 -43.64 -8.36 17.87
CA ALA A 107 -44.26 -7.91 16.62
C ALA A 107 -44.83 -9.09 15.79
N PRO A 108 -46.12 -9.10 15.41
CA PRO A 108 -46.77 -10.26 14.78
C PRO A 108 -46.56 -10.37 13.26
N GLN A 109 -46.37 -11.59 12.75
CA GLN A 109 -46.30 -11.90 11.32
C GLN A 109 -47.66 -12.30 10.71
N PRO A 110 -47.89 -12.09 9.41
CA PRO A 110 -49.03 -12.65 8.68
C PRO A 110 -48.72 -13.95 7.92
N ASN A 111 -49.58 -14.95 8.16
CA ASN A 111 -49.88 -16.21 7.44
C ASN A 111 -49.83 -16.15 5.89
N GLU A 112 -49.77 -17.22 5.08
CA GLU A 112 -49.60 -18.71 5.20
C GLU A 112 -49.47 -19.26 3.74
N TYR A 113 -49.02 -20.52 3.50
CA TYR A 113 -49.57 -21.46 2.46
C TYR A 113 -48.87 -22.87 2.37
N VAL A 114 -49.05 -23.71 3.39
CA VAL A 114 -49.69 -25.05 3.29
C VAL A 114 -49.25 -26.11 2.20
N VAL A 115 -48.55 -27.19 2.67
CA VAL A 115 -48.72 -28.66 2.30
C VAL A 115 -48.12 -29.17 0.94
N ALA A 116 -47.59 -30.42 0.73
CA ALA A 116 -47.74 -31.74 1.40
C ALA A 116 -46.55 -32.77 1.32
N ARG A 117 -46.34 -33.52 2.43
CA ARG A 117 -46.19 -35.01 2.61
C ARG A 117 -45.22 -35.91 1.79
N SER A 118 -44.38 -36.66 2.54
CA SER A 118 -43.73 -37.96 2.18
C SER A 118 -44.52 -39.18 2.72
N PRO A 119 -44.23 -40.45 2.30
CA PRO A 119 -43.80 -41.54 3.22
C PRO A 119 -42.98 -42.72 2.54
N PRO A 120 -42.66 -43.90 3.17
CA PRO A 120 -41.77 -44.07 4.35
C PRO A 120 -40.83 -45.35 4.37
N THR A 121 -39.70 -45.25 5.10
CA THR A 121 -39.07 -46.26 6.03
C THR A 121 -38.80 -47.75 5.69
N ASN A 122 -37.62 -48.31 6.09
CA ASN A 122 -37.46 -49.06 7.38
C ASN A 122 -36.05 -49.63 7.72
N PHE A 123 -35.89 -50.05 9.00
CA PHE A 123 -34.71 -50.63 9.71
C PHE A 123 -33.53 -49.66 9.95
N ARG A 124 -33.04 -49.34 11.18
CA ARG A 124 -32.86 -50.03 12.50
C ARG A 124 -31.88 -51.22 12.47
N GLY A 125 -30.81 -51.25 13.26
CA GLY A 125 -30.30 -50.33 14.30
C GLY A 125 -29.16 -51.03 15.09
N THR A 126 -28.55 -50.49 16.14
CA THR A 126 -28.71 -49.22 16.91
C THR A 126 -27.29 -48.71 17.33
N ASP A 127 -26.96 -47.80 18.25
CA ASP A 127 -27.63 -47.14 19.40
C ASP A 127 -26.99 -45.75 19.75
N GLU A 128 -27.45 -45.15 20.86
CA GLU A 128 -26.95 -44.01 21.69
C GLU A 128 -25.69 -43.19 21.28
N TRP A 129 -25.69 -41.84 21.23
CA TRP A 129 -26.69 -40.79 21.52
C TRP A 129 -26.48 -39.58 20.55
N ASN A 130 -27.56 -39.00 20.02
CA ASN A 130 -27.62 -37.77 19.20
C ASN A 130 -29.08 -37.24 19.29
N PRO A 131 -29.40 -35.92 19.22
CA PRO A 131 -29.32 -35.10 17.99
C PRO A 131 -28.73 -33.67 18.21
N SER A 132 -28.44 -32.83 17.21
CA SER A 132 -28.04 -32.96 15.79
C SER A 132 -27.65 -31.51 15.31
N TYR A 133 -26.83 -31.19 14.29
CA TYR A 133 -26.70 -31.69 12.89
C TYR A 133 -28.00 -31.51 12.07
N ASP A 134 -28.06 -31.10 10.80
CA ASP A 134 -27.11 -30.55 9.79
C ASP A 134 -27.89 -29.47 8.97
N VAL A 135 -27.32 -28.43 8.33
CA VAL A 135 -26.39 -28.33 7.17
C VAL A 135 -26.94 -28.92 5.84
N LEU A 136 -26.59 -28.24 4.72
CA LEU A 136 -26.60 -28.65 3.29
C LEU A 136 -27.63 -28.01 2.32
N SER A 137 -27.07 -27.44 1.24
CA SER A 137 -27.65 -26.91 -0.01
C SER A 137 -28.08 -28.06 -0.99
N PRO A 138 -28.44 -27.91 -2.31
CA PRO A 138 -27.98 -26.90 -3.31
C PRO A 138 -28.92 -26.55 -4.52
N THR A 139 -28.32 -25.94 -5.57
CA THR A 139 -28.58 -26.05 -7.04
C THR A 139 -29.60 -25.18 -7.83
N HIS A 140 -29.04 -24.39 -8.77
CA HIS A 140 -29.42 -24.17 -10.20
C HIS A 140 -30.62 -23.25 -10.59
N ALA A 141 -30.63 -22.52 -11.73
CA ALA A 141 -29.64 -22.39 -12.85
C ALA A 141 -29.79 -21.11 -13.75
N PHE A 142 -28.66 -20.70 -14.37
CA PHE A 142 -28.45 -20.04 -15.69
C PHE A 142 -29.20 -18.74 -16.15
N ASN A 143 -28.42 -17.65 -16.32
CA ASN A 143 -28.09 -16.86 -17.55
C ASN A 143 -29.12 -16.60 -18.67
N PRO A 144 -28.98 -15.52 -19.51
CA PRO A 144 -27.83 -14.58 -19.72
C PRO A 144 -28.25 -13.08 -19.54
N THR A 145 -27.72 -11.96 -20.12
CA THR A 145 -26.89 -11.70 -21.33
C THR A 145 -26.19 -10.30 -21.35
N PHE A 146 -24.88 -10.27 -21.59
CA PHE A 146 -23.96 -9.29 -22.24
C PHE A 146 -24.14 -7.74 -22.36
N PHE A 147 -22.96 -7.08 -22.25
CA PHE A 147 -22.47 -5.81 -22.87
C PHE A 147 -23.03 -4.44 -22.39
N ALA A 148 -22.20 -3.37 -22.21
CA ALA A 148 -20.73 -3.25 -22.33
C ALA A 148 -20.11 -2.11 -21.47
N ARG A 149 -18.87 -2.37 -21.03
CA ARG A 149 -17.72 -1.46 -20.72
C ARG A 149 -17.99 -0.02 -20.23
N SER A 150 -17.52 0.24 -19.00
CA SER A 150 -16.65 1.39 -18.70
C SER A 150 -15.46 0.90 -17.87
N LEU A 151 -14.31 1.59 -17.93
CA LEU A 151 -13.15 1.30 -17.09
C LEU A 151 -13.36 1.94 -15.72
N VAL A 152 -13.32 1.14 -14.65
CA VAL A 152 -13.50 1.61 -13.27
C VAL A 152 -12.20 1.38 -12.52
N SER A 153 -11.42 2.45 -12.33
CA SER A 153 -10.46 2.48 -11.24
C SER A 153 -11.23 2.37 -9.93
N ARG A 154 -10.82 1.44 -9.07
CA ARG A 154 -11.37 1.29 -7.72
C ARG A 154 -10.47 2.06 -6.76
N SER A 155 -10.80 3.32 -6.49
CA SER A 155 -10.21 4.02 -5.36
C SER A 155 -10.49 3.24 -4.08
N ILE A 156 -9.42 2.91 -3.35
CA ILE A 156 -9.53 2.57 -1.93
C ILE A 156 -9.93 3.86 -1.21
N SER A 157 -10.78 3.77 -0.19
CA SER A 157 -11.23 4.92 0.60
C SER A 157 -10.05 5.79 1.05
N GLU A 158 -10.11 7.10 0.78
CA GLU A 158 -9.02 8.04 1.03
C GLU A 158 -8.44 7.86 2.44
N PRO A 159 -7.11 7.62 2.58
CA PRO A 159 -6.49 7.61 3.90
C PRO A 159 -6.48 9.03 4.43
N SER A 160 -7.32 9.31 5.43
CA SER A 160 -7.34 10.60 6.11
C SER A 160 -5.94 10.93 6.65
N TYR A 161 -5.48 12.15 6.37
CA TYR A 161 -4.17 12.66 6.80
C TYR A 161 -4.15 12.92 8.32
N VAL A 162 -4.14 11.84 9.10
CA VAL A 162 -4.00 11.86 10.56
C VAL A 162 -2.51 11.92 10.92
N GLN A 163 -2.16 12.83 11.82
CA GLN A 163 -0.78 13.18 12.15
C GLN A 163 0.00 11.96 12.68
N ASN A 164 1.16 11.70 12.08
CA ASN A 164 2.05 10.61 12.47
C ASN A 164 2.58 10.81 13.90
N SER A 165 2.32 9.84 14.79
CA SER A 165 2.84 9.83 16.16
C SER A 165 4.30 9.35 16.23
N PHE A 166 5.20 10.08 15.57
CA PHE A 166 6.65 9.97 15.71
C PHE A 166 7.22 11.14 16.50
N ASN A 167 8.07 10.85 17.49
CA ASN A 167 8.68 11.88 18.33
C ASN A 167 9.72 12.71 17.57
N GLY A 168 9.36 13.95 17.22
CA GLY A 168 10.32 15.06 17.10
C GLY A 168 11.21 15.09 15.85
N GLY A 169 10.72 14.61 14.71
CA GLY A 169 11.33 14.89 13.41
C GLY A 169 10.43 15.82 12.59
N ASP A 170 10.91 17.03 12.27
CA ASP A 170 10.22 17.91 11.34
C ASP A 170 10.13 17.25 9.95
N ILE A 171 8.94 17.30 9.35
CA ILE A 171 8.70 16.86 7.98
C ILE A 171 8.87 18.09 7.09
N ASP A 172 9.96 18.11 6.33
CA ASP A 172 10.27 19.14 5.35
C ASP A 172 9.29 19.07 4.16
N PRO A 173 8.68 20.19 3.74
CA PRO A 173 7.92 20.26 2.49
C PRO A 173 8.87 20.53 1.32
N VAL A 174 9.24 19.46 0.60
CA VAL A 174 10.33 19.48 -0.40
C VAL A 174 9.77 19.58 -1.82
N LEU A 175 10.32 20.50 -2.61
CA LEU A 175 10.10 20.61 -4.04
C LEU A 175 11.10 19.73 -4.78
N PHE A 176 10.65 19.15 -5.90
CA PHE A 176 11.54 18.49 -6.87
C PHE A 176 11.43 19.20 -8.22
N THR A 177 12.58 19.45 -8.86
CA THR A 177 12.67 20.08 -10.19
C THR A 177 13.69 19.37 -11.06
N ALA A 178 13.40 19.25 -12.35
CA ALA A 178 14.32 18.71 -13.35
C ALA A 178 15.11 19.84 -14.04
N TYR A 179 16.41 19.61 -14.25
CA TYR A 179 17.32 20.53 -14.92
C TYR A 179 18.08 19.81 -16.03
N ALA A 180 18.12 20.38 -17.24
CA ALA A 180 18.91 19.89 -18.37
C ALA A 180 19.07 21.03 -19.40
N PRO A 181 19.78 20.86 -20.53
CA PRO A 181 19.59 21.74 -21.68
C PRO A 181 18.12 21.66 -22.15
N PRO A 182 17.37 22.77 -22.24
CA PRO A 182 15.99 22.74 -22.76
C PRO A 182 15.92 22.33 -24.24
N CYS A 183 17.04 22.43 -24.93
CA CYS A 183 17.24 22.09 -26.33
C CYS A 183 18.49 21.22 -26.46
N VAL A 184 18.44 20.11 -27.21
CA VAL A 184 19.57 19.21 -27.47
C VAL A 184 19.70 18.88 -28.95
N ASN A 185 20.92 18.63 -29.42
CA ASN A 185 21.18 18.14 -30.77
C ASN A 185 21.29 16.59 -30.78
N PRO A 186 21.16 15.91 -31.94
CA PRO A 186 21.48 14.49 -32.11
C PRO A 186 22.96 14.19 -31.80
N SER A 187 23.25 13.02 -31.23
CA SER A 187 24.60 12.59 -30.79
C SER A 187 25.23 13.48 -29.70
N MET A 188 24.43 14.25 -28.97
CA MET A 188 24.85 15.07 -27.84
C MET A 188 24.79 14.26 -26.54
N MET A 189 25.76 14.46 -25.66
CA MET A 189 25.73 13.99 -24.26
C MET A 189 25.49 15.19 -23.36
N PHE A 190 24.61 15.06 -22.36
CA PHE A 190 24.20 16.14 -21.47
C PHE A 190 23.81 15.59 -20.07
N PRO A 191 23.97 16.39 -19.00
CA PRO A 191 23.37 16.08 -17.71
C PRO A 191 21.86 16.30 -17.75
N PHE A 192 21.12 15.37 -17.16
CA PHE A 192 19.72 15.53 -16.78
C PHE A 192 19.64 15.32 -15.27
N SER A 193 19.38 16.38 -14.53
CA SER A 193 19.48 16.39 -13.07
C SER A 193 18.12 16.50 -12.41
N ILE A 194 17.90 15.77 -11.31
CA ILE A 194 16.72 15.92 -10.45
C ILE A 194 17.18 16.48 -9.10
N TRP A 195 16.73 17.68 -8.77
CA TRP A 195 17.13 18.41 -7.57
C TRP A 195 15.97 18.50 -6.57
N ALA A 196 16.30 18.44 -5.28
CA ALA A 196 15.40 18.50 -4.14
C ALA A 196 15.77 19.68 -3.23
N PHE A 197 14.78 20.49 -2.83
CA PHE A 197 15.00 21.70 -2.02
C PHE A 197 13.73 22.19 -1.30
N LEU A 198 13.88 22.94 -0.22
CA LEU A 198 12.78 23.59 0.49
C LEU A 198 12.24 24.79 -0.29
N ALA A 199 10.96 25.11 -0.12
CA ALA A 199 10.32 26.23 -0.83
C ALA A 199 11.04 27.59 -0.66
N HIS A 200 11.67 27.85 0.49
CA HIS A 200 12.46 29.07 0.73
C HIS A 200 13.90 29.00 0.17
N GLN A 201 14.42 27.82 -0.13
CA GLN A 201 15.71 27.63 -0.82
C GLN A 201 15.58 27.85 -2.34
N ARG A 202 14.36 28.05 -2.88
CA ARG A 202 14.10 28.24 -4.32
C ARG A 202 14.90 29.39 -4.93
N ASP A 203 15.04 30.52 -4.22
CA ASP A 203 15.76 31.66 -4.76
C ASP A 203 17.27 31.37 -4.82
N GLU A 204 17.82 30.65 -3.83
CA GLU A 204 19.17 30.08 -3.94
C GLU A 204 19.27 29.06 -5.09
N MET A 205 18.20 28.32 -5.43
CA MET A 205 18.21 27.38 -6.56
C MET A 205 18.15 28.06 -7.91
N HIS A 206 17.45 29.18 -8.03
CA HIS A 206 17.59 30.04 -9.20
C HIS A 206 19.01 30.62 -9.26
N GLU A 207 19.56 31.16 -8.18
CA GLU A 207 20.93 31.72 -8.19
C GLU A 207 22.03 30.66 -8.46
N ARG A 208 21.91 29.43 -7.94
CA ARG A 208 22.88 28.34 -8.19
C ARG A 208 22.72 27.69 -9.56
N ALA A 209 21.49 27.53 -10.07
CA ALA A 209 21.24 26.94 -11.39
C ALA A 209 21.35 27.94 -12.55
N THR A 210 21.11 29.23 -12.30
CA THR A 210 21.30 30.33 -13.27
C THR A 210 22.43 31.26 -12.84
N ALA A 211 23.55 30.66 -12.38
CA ALA A 211 24.79 31.38 -12.09
C ALA A 211 25.45 31.98 -13.35
N ASP A 212 25.11 31.45 -14.52
CA ASP A 212 25.06 32.17 -15.81
C ASP A 212 23.59 32.18 -16.31
N SER A 213 23.23 33.08 -17.23
CA SER A 213 22.07 33.95 -17.02
C SER A 213 20.69 33.50 -17.55
N SER A 214 19.72 33.46 -16.64
CA SER A 214 18.29 33.78 -16.84
C SER A 214 17.37 32.87 -17.69
N SER A 215 16.33 32.34 -17.05
CA SER A 215 14.94 32.37 -17.55
C SER A 215 13.94 31.98 -16.44
N GLN A 216 12.68 32.41 -16.57
CA GLN A 216 11.59 32.14 -15.63
C GLN A 216 10.46 31.36 -16.30
N HIS A 217 10.21 30.12 -15.86
CA HIS A 217 8.89 29.49 -15.82
C HIS A 217 8.94 28.41 -14.72
N ILE A 218 7.83 28.17 -14.03
CA ILE A 218 7.77 27.31 -12.84
C ILE A 218 6.56 26.37 -12.97
N SER A 219 6.76 25.10 -12.66
CA SER A 219 5.70 24.08 -12.58
C SER A 219 4.67 24.42 -11.49
N ARG A 220 3.58 23.65 -11.42
CA ARG A 220 2.67 23.72 -10.27
C ARG A 220 3.34 23.08 -9.06
N ASP A 221 3.55 23.89 -8.01
CA ASP A 221 4.25 23.52 -6.79
C ASP A 221 3.55 22.37 -6.02
N ILE A 222 3.91 21.13 -6.34
CA ILE A 222 3.60 19.95 -5.51
C ILE A 222 4.73 19.78 -4.50
N LEU A 223 4.37 19.83 -3.22
CA LEU A 223 5.29 19.64 -2.09
C LEU A 223 5.29 18.17 -1.67
N PHE A 224 6.44 17.53 -1.78
CA PHE A 224 6.66 16.15 -1.33
C PHE A 224 7.11 16.16 0.13
N PRO A 225 6.42 15.47 1.06
CA PRO A 225 6.79 15.43 2.46
C PRO A 225 8.00 14.52 2.70
N LEU A 226 9.15 15.06 3.13
CA LEU A 226 10.35 14.29 3.48
C LEU A 226 10.73 14.47 4.94
N ARG A 227 11.14 13.37 5.60
CA ARG A 227 11.83 13.39 6.88
C ARG A 227 13.32 13.61 6.65
N ARG A 228 14.00 14.42 7.46
CA ARG A 228 15.48 14.52 7.42
C ARG A 228 16.13 13.19 7.75
N GLY A 229 17.05 12.74 6.89
CA GLY A 229 17.63 11.40 6.90
C GLY A 229 16.76 10.33 6.23
N ALA A 230 15.78 10.71 5.39
CA ALA A 230 15.11 9.80 4.46
C ALA A 230 15.90 9.65 3.15
N LEU A 231 15.78 8.49 2.49
CA LEU A 231 16.51 8.14 1.28
C LEU A 231 15.56 8.07 0.08
N ALA A 232 15.49 9.17 -0.68
CA ALA A 232 14.62 9.31 -1.85
C ALA A 232 15.21 8.58 -3.06
N HIS A 233 14.44 7.68 -3.68
CA HIS A 233 14.88 6.93 -4.84
C HIS A 233 14.33 7.57 -6.11
N VAL A 234 15.23 8.07 -6.96
CA VAL A 234 14.89 8.73 -8.23
C VAL A 234 15.21 7.78 -9.37
N ARG A 235 14.19 7.34 -10.09
CA ARG A 235 14.30 6.52 -11.31
C ARG A 235 14.07 7.38 -12.55
N LEU A 236 14.97 7.34 -13.52
CA LEU A 236 14.82 8.05 -14.80
C LEU A 236 14.47 7.08 -15.93
N GLU A 237 13.33 7.34 -16.59
CA GLU A 237 12.92 6.71 -17.85
C GLU A 237 13.17 7.69 -19.01
N VAL A 238 14.11 7.33 -19.89
CA VAL A 238 14.48 8.14 -21.07
C VAL A 238 13.66 7.75 -22.30
N PRO A 239 13.24 8.71 -23.16
CA PRO A 239 12.41 8.42 -24.32
C PRO A 239 13.18 7.74 -25.48
N THR A 240 12.45 7.18 -26.44
CA THR A 240 13.03 6.52 -27.62
C THR A 240 13.92 7.49 -28.40
N GLY A 241 15.12 7.04 -28.75
CA GLY A 241 16.15 7.88 -29.39
C GLY A 241 17.15 8.49 -28.40
N PHE A 242 17.04 8.20 -27.11
CA PHE A 242 18.02 8.52 -26.07
C PHE A 242 18.56 7.24 -25.42
N ILE A 243 19.73 7.36 -24.83
CA ILE A 243 20.42 6.34 -24.04
C ILE A 243 20.80 6.99 -22.71
N LEU A 244 20.61 6.26 -21.62
CA LEU A 244 21.16 6.62 -20.32
C LEU A 244 22.44 5.80 -20.11
N GLU A 245 23.56 6.45 -19.80
CA GLU A 245 24.83 5.76 -19.56
C GLU A 245 24.98 5.31 -18.08
N ASP A 246 24.26 5.96 -17.16
CA ASP A 246 24.26 5.67 -15.72
C ASP A 246 23.25 4.57 -15.33
N ASN A 247 23.27 4.21 -14.04
CA ASN A 247 22.20 3.42 -13.42
C ASN A 247 20.85 4.17 -13.55
N PRO A 248 19.78 3.55 -14.10
CA PRO A 248 18.45 4.16 -14.21
C PRO A 248 17.76 4.46 -12.88
N THR A 249 18.34 4.10 -11.72
CA THR A 249 17.85 4.56 -10.41
C THR A 249 19.00 4.98 -9.52
N GLN A 250 18.93 6.20 -8.99
CA GLN A 250 19.87 6.77 -8.04
C GLN A 250 19.15 7.10 -6.73
N ALA A 251 19.90 7.27 -5.64
CA ALA A 251 19.36 7.54 -4.31
C ALA A 251 19.91 8.85 -3.75
N LEU A 252 19.03 9.65 -3.15
CA LEU A 252 19.28 10.98 -2.60
C LEU A 252 18.98 10.97 -1.11
N LEU A 253 19.99 11.25 -0.27
CA LEU A 253 19.78 11.45 1.16
C LEU A 253 19.28 12.88 1.40
N TRP A 254 18.07 13.02 1.93
CA TRP A 254 17.52 14.34 2.25
C TRP A 254 17.94 14.78 3.66
N GLU A 255 18.83 15.77 3.78
CA GLU A 255 19.28 16.30 5.09
C GLU A 255 18.59 17.62 5.51
N GLY A 256 17.74 18.18 4.65
CA GLY A 256 17.13 19.51 4.80
C GLY A 256 17.82 20.60 3.98
N ASP A 257 19.01 20.30 3.46
CA ASP A 257 19.75 21.12 2.52
C ASP A 257 19.53 20.66 1.07
N VAL A 258 19.78 21.59 0.15
CA VAL A 258 19.76 21.39 -1.29
C VAL A 258 20.60 20.18 -1.68
N THR A 259 19.96 19.23 -2.36
CA THR A 259 20.56 17.98 -2.83
C THR A 259 20.04 17.63 -4.22
N GLY A 260 20.77 16.81 -4.98
CA GLY A 260 20.36 16.40 -6.32
C GLY A 260 21.06 15.14 -6.78
N VAL A 261 20.54 14.56 -7.87
CA VAL A 261 21.14 13.43 -8.59
C VAL A 261 21.25 13.78 -10.08
N ASP A 262 22.39 13.44 -10.68
CA ASP A 262 22.72 13.76 -12.07
C ASP A 262 22.74 12.48 -12.93
N PHE A 263 22.04 12.51 -14.07
CA PHE A 263 21.99 11.41 -15.02
C PHE A 263 22.64 11.82 -16.36
N HIS A 264 23.65 11.07 -16.81
CA HIS A 264 24.34 11.29 -18.08
C HIS A 264 23.53 10.69 -19.23
N VAL A 265 22.77 11.55 -19.92
CA VAL A 265 21.93 11.18 -21.05
C VAL A 265 22.65 11.49 -22.36
N ARG A 266 22.56 10.55 -23.32
CA ARG A 266 23.06 10.71 -24.68
C ARG A 266 21.92 10.58 -25.68
N SER A 267 21.71 11.60 -26.52
CA SER A 267 20.84 11.49 -27.68
C SER A 267 21.51 10.65 -28.78
N THR A 268 20.73 9.84 -29.49
CA THR A 268 21.24 9.07 -30.64
C THR A 268 21.40 9.95 -31.88
N SER A 269 22.12 9.46 -32.90
CA SER A 269 22.16 10.10 -34.23
C SER A 269 20.83 9.99 -35.00
N THR A 270 19.89 9.16 -34.52
CA THR A 270 18.60 8.85 -35.13
C THR A 270 17.40 9.51 -34.44
N VAL A 271 17.64 10.27 -33.36
CA VAL A 271 16.59 10.98 -32.64
C VAL A 271 15.85 11.96 -33.56
N GLN A 272 14.52 12.02 -33.45
CA GLN A 272 13.70 12.86 -34.32
C GLN A 272 13.59 14.28 -33.74
N PRO A 273 13.68 15.35 -34.55
CA PRO A 273 13.47 16.72 -34.09
C PRO A 273 12.05 16.94 -33.57
N GLY A 274 11.92 17.72 -32.49
CA GLY A 274 10.65 17.98 -31.80
C GLY A 274 10.75 17.91 -30.28
N GLN A 275 9.64 18.15 -29.59
CA GLN A 275 9.55 18.01 -28.13
C GLN A 275 9.48 16.53 -27.74
N VAL A 276 10.29 16.11 -26.78
CA VAL A 276 10.28 14.77 -26.17
C VAL A 276 10.03 14.86 -24.67
N LEU A 277 9.42 13.82 -24.12
CA LEU A 277 9.08 13.72 -22.70
C LEU A 277 10.03 12.76 -21.98
N PHE A 278 10.70 13.25 -20.95
CA PHE A 278 11.41 12.47 -19.95
C PHE A 278 10.51 12.24 -18.74
N LYS A 279 10.63 11.07 -18.10
CA LYS A 279 9.86 10.74 -16.90
C LYS A 279 10.81 10.34 -15.78
N ALA A 280 10.91 11.17 -14.75
CA ALA A 280 11.49 10.79 -13.47
C ALA A 280 10.39 10.28 -12.54
N THR A 281 10.69 9.28 -11.71
CA THR A 281 9.80 8.76 -10.66
C THR A 281 10.56 8.77 -9.34
N ILE A 282 10.05 9.54 -8.38
CA ILE A 282 10.63 9.73 -7.05
C ILE A 282 9.82 8.88 -6.06
N ILE A 283 10.49 8.01 -5.31
CA ILE A 283 9.87 7.04 -4.39
C ILE A 283 10.48 7.23 -3.00
N VAL A 284 9.65 7.53 -2.01
CA VAL A 284 10.03 7.55 -0.59
C VAL A 284 8.87 7.00 0.24
N GLY A 285 9.10 5.90 0.95
CA GLY A 285 8.05 5.27 1.73
C GLY A 285 6.95 4.70 0.84
N ALA A 286 5.70 4.99 1.19
CA ALA A 286 4.52 4.72 0.38
C ALA A 286 4.19 5.84 -0.62
N SER A 287 4.96 6.93 -0.62
CA SER A 287 4.74 8.11 -1.47
C SER A 287 5.53 7.98 -2.76
N VAL A 288 4.84 8.07 -3.90
CA VAL A 288 5.45 8.05 -5.23
C VAL A 288 5.00 9.28 -6.02
N MET A 289 5.96 9.99 -6.60
CA MET A 289 5.73 11.15 -7.45
C MET A 289 6.36 10.94 -8.81
N VAL A 290 5.63 11.30 -9.88
CA VAL A 290 6.12 11.31 -11.25
C VAL A 290 6.35 12.74 -11.68
N LEU A 291 7.55 13.01 -12.21
CA LEU A 291 7.94 14.29 -12.80
C LEU A 291 8.14 14.09 -14.30
N ARG A 292 7.30 14.75 -15.09
CA ARG A 292 7.19 14.65 -16.55
C ARG A 292 7.84 15.87 -17.20
N ALA A 293 9.14 15.83 -17.46
CA ALA A 293 9.92 16.97 -17.96
C ALA A 293 10.11 16.96 -19.48
N PHE A 294 9.98 18.12 -20.12
CA PHE A 294 10.12 18.25 -21.56
C PHE A 294 11.51 18.76 -21.99
N VAL A 295 12.05 18.14 -23.05
CA VAL A 295 13.29 18.57 -23.72
C VAL A 295 13.00 18.68 -25.22
N PHE A 296 13.56 19.68 -25.90
CA PHE A 296 13.40 19.86 -27.34
C PHE A 296 14.61 19.33 -28.13
N VAL A 297 14.38 18.62 -29.23
CA VAL A 297 15.42 18.12 -30.13
C VAL A 297 15.52 19.04 -31.34
N ALA A 298 16.65 19.74 -31.48
CA ALA A 298 16.94 20.59 -32.63
C ALA A 298 17.67 19.84 -33.75
N ALA A 299 17.35 20.16 -35.00
CA ALA A 299 17.97 19.49 -36.16
C ALA A 299 19.37 20.03 -36.52
N ALA A 300 19.65 21.31 -36.25
CA ALA A 300 20.85 22.00 -36.74
C ALA A 300 21.15 23.36 -36.05
N ARG A 301 20.83 23.55 -34.76
CA ARG A 301 21.28 24.77 -34.05
C ARG A 301 22.71 24.57 -33.54
N PRO A 302 23.70 25.40 -33.91
CA PRO A 302 24.92 25.48 -33.13
C PRO A 302 24.56 26.09 -31.77
N PHE A 303 24.99 25.46 -30.67
CA PHE A 303 25.00 26.10 -29.36
C PHE A 303 25.93 27.31 -29.44
N SER A 304 25.41 28.49 -29.09
CA SER A 304 26.17 29.74 -29.14
C SER A 304 26.78 30.14 -27.80
N HIS A 305 26.18 29.69 -26.69
CA HIS A 305 26.57 30.05 -25.32
C HIS A 305 26.47 28.84 -24.38
N GLU A 306 27.26 28.85 -23.31
CA GLU A 306 27.23 27.81 -22.27
C GLU A 306 25.95 27.96 -21.39
N GLU A 307 25.31 29.13 -21.40
CA GLU A 307 24.00 29.42 -20.77
C GLU A 307 22.85 28.50 -21.23
N ASP A 308 22.95 27.91 -22.44
CA ASP A 308 21.95 26.94 -22.94
C ASP A 308 22.06 25.53 -22.32
N MET A 309 23.09 25.25 -21.49
CA MET A 309 23.48 23.89 -21.08
C MET A 309 22.78 23.33 -19.83
N LEU A 310 22.21 24.16 -18.96
CA LEU A 310 21.49 23.70 -17.77
C LEU A 310 20.45 24.74 -17.34
N ALA A 311 19.17 24.41 -17.48
CA ALA A 311 18.07 25.26 -17.07
C ALA A 311 16.92 24.41 -16.50
N PRO A 312 16.04 24.99 -15.65
CA PRO A 312 14.86 24.29 -15.17
C PRO A 312 13.96 23.92 -16.35
N LEU A 313 13.58 22.65 -16.45
CA LEU A 313 12.71 22.16 -17.51
C LEU A 313 11.25 22.45 -17.18
N ASP A 314 10.46 22.75 -18.21
CA ASP A 314 9.00 22.70 -18.10
C ASP A 314 8.58 21.26 -17.79
N ALA A 315 7.77 21.10 -16.76
CA ALA A 315 7.48 19.80 -16.17
C ALA A 315 6.08 19.73 -15.55
N GLU A 316 5.42 18.59 -15.69
CA GLU A 316 4.21 18.25 -14.94
C GLU A 316 4.58 17.36 -13.74
N LEU A 317 4.01 17.63 -12.57
CA LEU A 317 4.18 16.86 -11.34
C LEU A 317 2.88 16.14 -11.00
N GLU A 318 2.97 14.88 -10.58
CA GLU A 318 1.84 14.00 -10.31
C GLU A 318 2.18 13.08 -9.11
N MET A 319 1.45 13.18 -8.00
CA MET A 319 1.48 12.14 -6.96
C MET A 319 0.65 10.95 -7.45
N LEU A 320 1.15 9.73 -7.31
CA LEU A 320 0.39 8.53 -7.66
C LEU A 320 -0.52 8.11 -6.50
N ASP A 321 -1.80 7.90 -6.80
CA ASP A 321 -2.75 7.33 -5.87
C ASP A 321 -2.40 5.88 -5.51
N ILE A 322 -2.74 5.46 -4.29
CA ILE A 322 -2.55 4.08 -3.81
C ILE A 322 -3.67 3.19 -4.39
N THR A 323 -3.62 2.96 -5.70
CA THR A 323 -4.52 2.10 -6.49
C THR A 323 -3.72 1.11 -7.33
N TYR A 324 -4.25 -0.11 -7.50
CA TYR A 324 -3.63 -1.19 -8.27
C TYR A 324 -4.42 -1.51 -9.54
N ASP A 325 -3.73 -2.07 -10.54
CA ASP A 325 -4.38 -2.65 -11.73
C ASP A 325 -5.18 -3.91 -11.35
N GLU A 326 -6.48 -3.90 -11.63
CA GLU A 326 -7.35 -5.08 -11.51
C GLU A 326 -7.12 -5.98 -12.73
N VAL A 327 -6.44 -7.12 -12.51
CA VAL A 327 -6.08 -8.08 -13.56
C VAL A 327 -7.12 -9.20 -13.62
N PRO A 328 -7.84 -9.41 -14.74
CA PRO A 328 -8.76 -10.53 -14.86
C PRO A 328 -8.01 -11.87 -14.80
N PHE A 329 -8.38 -12.76 -13.88
CA PHE A 329 -7.66 -14.04 -13.68
C PHE A 329 -7.59 -14.90 -14.96
N GLN A 330 -8.62 -14.80 -15.82
CA GLN A 330 -8.67 -15.45 -17.14
C GLN A 330 -7.61 -14.98 -18.15
N ASP A 331 -6.99 -13.82 -17.92
CA ASP A 331 -5.96 -13.24 -18.80
C ASP A 331 -4.54 -13.68 -18.37
N LEU A 332 -4.43 -14.56 -17.36
CA LEU A 332 -3.19 -15.13 -16.83
C LEU A 332 -2.93 -16.53 -17.40
N GLU A 333 -1.92 -16.67 -18.25
CA GLU A 333 -1.46 -17.97 -18.76
C GLU A 333 -0.59 -18.67 -17.71
N LEU A 334 -1.20 -19.46 -16.83
CA LEU A 334 -0.50 -20.20 -15.75
C LEU A 334 0.41 -21.30 -16.30
N HIS A 335 1.65 -21.38 -15.77
CA HIS A 335 2.66 -22.39 -16.10
C HIS A 335 3.03 -23.23 -14.84
N GLU A 336 4.32 -23.40 -14.55
CA GLU A 336 4.81 -24.18 -13.41
C GLU A 336 4.50 -23.55 -12.03
N MET A 337 4.28 -24.41 -11.02
CA MET A 337 4.25 -23.99 -9.62
C MET A 337 5.69 -23.65 -9.18
N VAL A 338 5.89 -22.44 -8.66
CA VAL A 338 7.20 -21.93 -8.21
C VAL A 338 7.34 -21.88 -6.70
N GLY A 339 6.25 -21.93 -5.95
CA GLY A 339 6.29 -21.94 -4.48
C GLY A 339 5.00 -22.41 -3.84
N ARG A 340 5.11 -22.89 -2.58
CA ARG A 340 3.98 -23.21 -1.70
C ARG A 340 4.16 -22.44 -0.40
N GLY A 341 3.42 -21.34 -0.24
CA GLY A 341 3.44 -20.53 0.97
C GLY A 341 2.39 -20.95 1.98
N HIS A 342 2.48 -20.42 3.19
CA HIS A 342 1.45 -20.60 4.23
C HIS A 342 0.08 -20.05 3.80
N PHE A 343 0.07 -18.98 3.00
CA PHE A 343 -1.13 -18.29 2.53
C PHE A 343 -1.67 -18.80 1.17
N GLY A 344 -0.98 -19.75 0.53
CA GLY A 344 -1.42 -20.39 -0.71
C GLY A 344 -0.29 -20.71 -1.71
N ASP A 345 -0.67 -21.03 -2.94
CA ASP A 345 0.25 -21.50 -3.97
C ASP A 345 0.68 -20.39 -4.94
N ALA A 346 1.97 -20.33 -5.23
CA ALA A 346 2.57 -19.41 -6.18
C ALA A 346 2.90 -20.13 -7.50
N PHE A 347 2.35 -19.63 -8.59
CA PHE A 347 2.58 -20.14 -9.95
C PHE A 347 3.36 -19.10 -10.76
N ARG A 348 4.22 -19.54 -11.67
CA ARG A 348 4.67 -18.70 -12.77
C ARG A 348 3.53 -18.57 -13.78
N ALA A 349 3.39 -17.41 -14.41
CA ALA A 349 2.44 -17.22 -15.49
C ALA A 349 2.99 -16.28 -16.57
N THR A 350 2.25 -16.10 -17.65
CA THR A 350 2.45 -15.04 -18.63
C THR A 350 1.24 -14.10 -18.65
N TYR A 351 1.50 -12.80 -18.62
CA TYR A 351 0.49 -11.73 -18.68
C TYR A 351 1.00 -10.61 -19.60
N ASN A 352 0.21 -10.22 -20.61
CA ASN A 352 0.60 -9.24 -21.63
C ASN A 352 2.00 -9.46 -22.23
N GLY A 353 2.41 -10.73 -22.40
CA GLY A 353 3.73 -11.12 -22.92
C GLY A 353 4.90 -11.03 -21.92
N LYS A 354 4.67 -10.61 -20.67
CA LYS A 354 5.65 -10.63 -19.57
C LYS A 354 5.54 -11.92 -18.76
N SER A 355 6.66 -12.40 -18.22
CA SER A 355 6.68 -13.46 -17.20
C SER A 355 6.34 -12.85 -15.83
N VAL A 356 5.38 -13.42 -15.12
CA VAL A 356 4.90 -12.95 -13.81
C VAL A 356 4.80 -14.11 -12.81
N VAL A 357 4.68 -13.80 -11.52
CA VAL A 357 4.28 -14.74 -10.46
C VAL A 357 2.84 -14.42 -10.06
N VAL A 358 2.05 -15.46 -9.85
CA VAL A 358 0.64 -15.42 -9.46
C VAL A 358 0.50 -16.16 -8.14
N LYS A 359 0.42 -15.41 -7.03
CA LYS A 359 0.20 -15.94 -5.67
C LYS A 359 -1.30 -16.08 -5.43
N THR A 360 -1.81 -17.30 -5.51
CA THR A 360 -3.24 -17.65 -5.34
C THR A 360 -3.56 -18.02 -3.91
N VAL A 361 -4.77 -17.69 -3.43
CA VAL A 361 -5.19 -17.98 -2.04
C VAL A 361 -6.02 -19.26 -1.97
N ARG A 362 -5.67 -20.18 -1.06
CA ARG A 362 -6.40 -21.44 -0.88
C ARG A 362 -7.63 -21.29 0.01
N GLY A 363 -8.81 -21.18 -0.59
CA GLY A 363 -10.09 -21.16 0.12
C GLY A 363 -10.56 -22.49 0.76
N GLN A 364 -9.65 -23.44 1.04
CA GLN A 364 -9.99 -24.75 1.64
C GLN A 364 -9.15 -25.12 2.88
N ASP A 365 -8.01 -24.45 3.13
CA ASP A 365 -7.08 -24.81 4.21
C ASP A 365 -7.33 -24.03 5.53
N PHE A 366 -8.31 -23.12 5.56
CA PHE A 366 -8.56 -22.21 6.69
C PHE A 366 -9.92 -22.46 7.35
N GLY A 367 -9.90 -22.66 8.68
CA GLY A 367 -11.09 -22.81 9.52
C GLY A 367 -11.72 -21.47 9.96
N THR A 368 -11.42 -20.38 9.27
CA THR A 368 -11.94 -19.03 9.49
C THR A 368 -12.75 -18.55 8.28
N SER A 369 -13.52 -17.46 8.44
CA SER A 369 -14.46 -17.04 7.39
C SER A 369 -13.74 -16.57 6.13
N THR A 370 -14.38 -16.78 4.97
CA THR A 370 -13.90 -16.32 3.65
C THR A 370 -13.60 -14.81 3.64
N GLU A 371 -14.27 -14.03 4.50
CA GLU A 371 -14.11 -12.59 4.62
C GLU A 371 -12.76 -12.19 5.24
N GLU A 372 -12.26 -12.94 6.24
CA GLU A 372 -10.92 -12.71 6.82
C GLU A 372 -9.82 -13.01 5.79
N ILE A 373 -9.99 -14.08 5.02
CA ILE A 373 -9.08 -14.47 3.94
C ILE A 373 -9.04 -13.37 2.85
N VAL A 374 -10.20 -12.86 2.44
CA VAL A 374 -10.33 -11.73 1.49
C VAL A 374 -9.70 -10.45 2.04
N LYS A 375 -9.85 -10.18 3.35
CA LYS A 375 -9.28 -9.00 4.02
C LYS A 375 -7.76 -9.05 4.04
N GLU A 376 -7.17 -10.17 4.43
CA GLU A 376 -5.71 -10.38 4.46
C GLU A 376 -5.10 -10.31 3.05
N PHE A 377 -5.74 -10.93 2.06
CA PHE A 377 -5.37 -10.81 0.65
C PHE A 377 -5.40 -9.37 0.12
N ARG A 378 -6.46 -8.61 0.41
CA ARG A 378 -6.59 -7.19 0.03
C ARG A 378 -5.56 -6.31 0.76
N HIS A 379 -5.21 -6.66 1.99
CA HIS A 379 -4.17 -5.99 2.76
C HIS A 379 -2.79 -6.19 2.11
N GLU A 380 -2.41 -7.43 1.75
CA GLU A 380 -1.15 -7.67 1.03
C GLU A 380 -1.12 -6.96 -0.34
N ALA A 381 -2.23 -6.96 -1.09
CA ALA A 381 -2.36 -6.20 -2.33
C ALA A 381 -2.12 -4.69 -2.12
N ALA A 382 -2.72 -4.10 -1.09
CA ALA A 382 -2.55 -2.68 -0.78
C ALA A 382 -1.12 -2.34 -0.35
N VAL A 383 -0.46 -3.20 0.44
CA VAL A 383 0.94 -3.02 0.85
C VAL A 383 1.90 -3.16 -0.33
N LEU A 384 1.71 -4.18 -1.19
CA LEU A 384 2.47 -4.30 -2.43
C LEU A 384 2.27 -3.10 -3.35
N ASN A 385 1.09 -2.49 -3.36
CA ASN A 385 0.85 -1.28 -4.14
C ASN A 385 1.56 -0.04 -3.59
N MET A 386 1.63 0.11 -2.26
CA MET A 386 2.37 1.20 -1.62
C MET A 386 3.87 1.14 -1.93
N PHE A 387 4.45 -0.06 -2.01
CA PHE A 387 5.90 -0.24 -1.97
C PHE A 387 6.53 -0.87 -3.22
N GLY A 388 5.75 -1.52 -4.08
CA GLY A 388 6.21 -2.26 -5.27
C GLY A 388 6.80 -1.41 -6.39
N HIS A 389 6.82 -0.08 -6.24
CA HIS A 389 7.55 0.82 -7.12
C HIS A 389 9.06 0.93 -6.78
N HIS A 390 9.46 0.58 -5.55
CA HIS A 390 10.85 0.68 -5.07
C HIS A 390 11.77 -0.35 -5.75
N PRO A 391 13.00 0.03 -6.19
CA PRO A 391 13.90 -0.87 -6.94
C PRO A 391 14.30 -2.17 -6.21
N ASN A 392 14.27 -2.16 -4.87
CA ASN A 392 14.63 -3.29 -4.00
C ASN A 392 13.40 -3.96 -3.36
N ILE A 393 12.22 -3.79 -3.96
CA ILE A 393 11.00 -4.51 -3.62
C ILE A 393 10.52 -5.21 -4.90
N VAL A 394 9.83 -6.35 -4.75
CA VAL A 394 9.32 -7.10 -5.91
C VAL A 394 8.30 -6.23 -6.68
N PRO A 395 8.45 -6.01 -8.00
CA PRO A 395 7.56 -5.13 -8.74
C PRO A 395 6.13 -5.68 -8.76
N PHE A 396 5.19 -4.87 -8.28
CA PHE A 396 3.77 -5.23 -8.30
C PHE A 396 3.17 -4.97 -9.68
N VAL A 397 2.36 -5.91 -10.18
CA VAL A 397 1.74 -5.87 -11.51
C VAL A 397 0.21 -5.71 -11.40
N GLY A 398 -0.37 -6.03 -10.24
CA GLY A 398 -1.80 -5.89 -9.97
C GLY A 398 -2.37 -7.04 -9.15
N ALA A 399 -3.69 -7.05 -8.98
CA ALA A 399 -4.40 -8.12 -8.28
C ALA A 399 -5.66 -8.53 -9.04
N SER A 400 -6.04 -9.81 -8.93
CA SER A 400 -7.37 -10.28 -9.30
C SER A 400 -8.23 -10.36 -8.03
N THR A 401 -9.27 -9.53 -7.94
CA THR A 401 -10.07 -9.34 -6.73
C THR A 401 -11.57 -9.59 -6.91
N ASP A 402 -11.98 -9.99 -8.13
CA ASP A 402 -13.33 -10.48 -8.44
C ASP A 402 -13.70 -11.69 -7.56
N PRO A 403 -14.71 -11.59 -6.66
CA PRO A 403 -15.12 -12.69 -5.79
C PRO A 403 -15.75 -13.89 -6.52
N SER A 404 -16.02 -13.78 -7.83
CA SER A 404 -16.46 -14.89 -8.68
C SER A 404 -15.31 -15.65 -9.35
N ALA A 405 -14.07 -15.17 -9.21
CA ALA A 405 -12.85 -15.76 -9.76
C ALA A 405 -11.87 -16.21 -8.64
N THR A 406 -10.70 -16.71 -9.03
CA THR A 406 -9.62 -17.03 -8.09
C THR A 406 -8.88 -15.75 -7.69
N LEU A 407 -8.88 -15.44 -6.40
CA LEU A 407 -8.12 -14.31 -5.84
C LEU A 407 -6.62 -14.55 -6.01
N ALA A 408 -5.92 -13.59 -6.63
CA ALA A 408 -4.51 -13.71 -6.93
C ALA A 408 -3.76 -12.37 -6.89
N LEU A 409 -2.55 -12.37 -6.32
CA LEU A 409 -1.60 -11.25 -6.41
C LEU A 409 -0.65 -11.52 -7.59
N ILE A 410 -0.39 -10.51 -8.41
CA ILE A 410 0.50 -10.61 -9.58
C ILE A 410 1.71 -9.70 -9.38
N THR A 411 2.91 -10.28 -9.50
CA THR A 411 4.20 -9.57 -9.44
C THR A 411 5.10 -9.95 -10.62
N GLU A 412 6.12 -9.14 -10.95
CA GLU A 412 7.06 -9.53 -12.00
C GLU A 412 7.92 -10.74 -11.59
N PHE A 413 8.15 -11.68 -12.52
CA PHE A 413 8.91 -12.89 -12.24
C PHE A 413 10.41 -12.60 -12.12
N ILE A 414 10.96 -12.78 -10.92
CA ILE A 414 12.38 -12.56 -10.62
C ILE A 414 13.19 -13.85 -10.88
N PRO A 415 14.14 -13.86 -11.83
CA PRO A 415 14.57 -15.10 -12.49
C PRO A 415 15.48 -16.02 -11.67
N CYS A 416 16.19 -15.54 -10.65
CA CYS A 416 17.07 -16.38 -9.83
C CYS A 416 16.37 -16.95 -8.58
N GLY A 417 15.08 -16.68 -8.38
CA GLY A 417 14.33 -17.15 -7.20
C GLY A 417 14.79 -16.50 -5.90
N SER A 418 14.66 -17.21 -4.78
CA SER A 418 15.03 -16.68 -3.46
C SER A 418 16.54 -16.77 -3.19
N LEU A 419 17.03 -15.91 -2.32
CA LEU A 419 18.39 -15.93 -1.81
C LEU A 419 18.64 -17.23 -1.02
N GLU A 420 17.65 -17.76 -0.31
CA GLU A 420 17.74 -19.08 0.33
C GLU A 420 18.01 -20.20 -0.69
N ASP A 421 17.26 -20.24 -1.81
CA ASP A 421 17.47 -21.25 -2.86
C ASP A 421 18.86 -21.14 -3.48
N GLN A 422 19.35 -19.93 -3.74
CA GLN A 422 20.67 -19.70 -4.32
C GLN A 422 21.80 -20.10 -3.36
N LEU A 423 21.69 -19.78 -2.07
CA LEU A 423 22.65 -20.21 -1.05
C LEU A 423 22.63 -21.73 -0.88
N ALA A 424 21.45 -22.35 -0.82
CA ALA A 424 21.30 -23.79 -0.62
C ALA A 424 21.78 -24.62 -1.83
N SER A 425 21.46 -24.20 -3.07
CA SER A 425 21.76 -24.99 -4.27
C SER A 425 23.20 -24.85 -4.79
N HIS A 426 23.98 -23.89 -4.28
CA HIS A 426 25.40 -23.67 -4.61
C HIS A 426 25.77 -23.49 -6.12
N PRO A 427 24.90 -23.00 -7.04
CA PRO A 427 25.24 -22.92 -8.47
C PRO A 427 26.28 -21.83 -8.77
N ARG A 428 26.32 -20.80 -7.92
CA ARG A 428 27.24 -19.67 -7.93
C ARG A 428 27.70 -19.43 -6.50
N ARG A 429 28.98 -19.09 -6.32
CA ARG A 429 29.51 -18.61 -5.04
C ARG A 429 29.76 -17.12 -5.13
N TRP A 430 28.87 -16.33 -4.54
CA TRP A 430 29.07 -14.89 -4.40
C TRP A 430 30.25 -14.58 -3.48
N SER A 431 31.08 -13.63 -3.90
CA SER A 431 32.11 -13.02 -3.06
C SER A 431 31.48 -12.26 -1.88
N VAL A 432 32.31 -11.91 -0.89
CA VAL A 432 31.90 -11.04 0.22
C VAL A 432 31.26 -9.74 -0.30
N ARG A 433 31.82 -9.14 -1.37
CA ARG A 433 31.32 -7.88 -1.95
C ARG A 433 29.94 -8.02 -2.59
N GLU A 434 29.69 -9.11 -3.32
CA GLU A 434 28.36 -9.41 -3.88
C GLU A 434 27.34 -9.66 -2.77
N LYS A 435 27.72 -10.38 -1.71
CA LYS A 435 26.88 -10.55 -0.51
C LYS A 435 26.57 -9.23 0.20
N THR A 436 27.55 -8.32 0.33
CA THR A 436 27.31 -6.96 0.85
C THR A 436 26.32 -6.19 -0.02
N ALA A 437 26.38 -6.32 -1.34
CA ALA A 437 25.46 -5.64 -2.25
C ALA A 437 24.02 -6.16 -2.10
N ILE A 438 23.83 -7.48 -2.03
CA ILE A 438 22.53 -8.12 -1.77
C ILE A 438 21.95 -7.67 -0.43
N LEU A 439 22.78 -7.57 0.62
CA LEU A 439 22.37 -7.06 1.93
C LEU A 439 22.06 -5.56 1.91
N ALA A 440 22.83 -4.74 1.20
CA ALA A 440 22.60 -3.30 1.07
C ALA A 440 21.29 -3.01 0.32
N ASP A 441 21.02 -3.74 -0.76
CA ASP A 441 19.74 -3.71 -1.47
C ASP A 441 18.58 -4.09 -0.54
N SER A 442 18.69 -5.21 0.18
CA SER A 442 17.67 -5.69 1.12
C SER A 442 17.41 -4.68 2.25
N ALA A 443 18.46 -4.05 2.77
CA ALA A 443 18.36 -3.02 3.80
C ALA A 443 17.69 -1.74 3.26
N THR A 444 17.94 -1.39 2.00
CA THR A 444 17.39 -0.21 1.32
C THR A 444 15.90 -0.38 1.03
N GLY A 445 15.48 -1.57 0.59
CA GLY A 445 14.05 -1.92 0.46
C GLY A 445 13.33 -1.88 1.80
N LEU A 446 13.93 -2.42 2.86
CA LEU A 446 13.34 -2.42 4.21
C LEU A 446 13.27 -1.03 4.83
N LEU A 447 14.27 -0.18 4.60
CA LEU A 447 14.23 1.24 4.96
C LEU A 447 13.04 1.94 4.30
N ASN A 448 12.75 1.66 3.02
CA ASN A 448 11.57 2.23 2.36
C ASN A 448 10.25 1.78 3.02
N VAL A 449 10.13 0.53 3.45
CA VAL A 449 8.94 0.07 4.22
C VAL A 449 8.80 0.85 5.54
N HIS A 450 9.93 1.13 6.22
CA HIS A 450 9.95 1.88 7.49
C HIS A 450 9.62 3.37 7.31
N GLU A 451 10.10 4.05 6.24
CA GLU A 451 9.67 5.42 5.93
C GLU A 451 8.16 5.50 5.59
N GLY A 452 7.58 4.42 5.04
CA GLY A 452 6.14 4.33 4.80
C GLY A 452 5.27 4.19 6.06
N GLY A 453 5.87 3.99 7.24
CA GLY A 453 5.14 3.77 8.49
C GLY A 453 4.86 2.28 8.79
N PHE A 454 5.54 1.33 8.13
CA PHE A 454 5.24 -0.11 8.22
C PHE A 454 6.43 -0.94 8.75
N VAL A 455 6.10 -2.08 9.36
CA VAL A 455 7.02 -3.17 9.74
C VAL A 455 6.74 -4.40 8.87
N HIS A 456 7.78 -5.04 8.35
CA HIS A 456 7.66 -6.20 7.45
C HIS A 456 7.44 -7.51 8.21
N ARG A 457 8.03 -7.66 9.41
CA ARG A 457 7.86 -8.77 10.37
C ARG A 457 8.32 -10.17 9.95
N ASP A 458 8.68 -10.38 8.68
CA ASP A 458 9.23 -11.65 8.19
C ASP A 458 10.41 -11.43 7.22
N ILE A 459 11.48 -10.81 7.72
CA ILE A 459 12.72 -10.62 6.97
C ILE A 459 13.61 -11.86 7.13
N ALA A 460 13.84 -12.54 6.01
CA ALA A 460 14.57 -13.81 5.92
C ALA A 460 15.07 -14.04 4.48
N ALA A 461 16.12 -14.85 4.28
CA ALA A 461 16.68 -15.12 2.95
C ALA A 461 15.67 -15.73 1.94
N ARG A 462 14.66 -16.45 2.42
CA ARG A 462 13.55 -16.95 1.57
C ARG A 462 12.65 -15.85 1.01
N ASN A 463 12.57 -14.70 1.69
CA ASN A 463 11.75 -13.54 1.31
C ASN A 463 12.58 -12.43 0.63
N VAL A 464 13.82 -12.74 0.26
CA VAL A 464 14.69 -11.90 -0.58
C VAL A 464 14.85 -12.60 -1.93
N LEU A 465 14.31 -12.01 -3.00
CA LEU A 465 14.51 -12.48 -4.36
C LEU A 465 15.77 -11.84 -4.97
N VAL A 466 16.45 -12.54 -5.88
CA VAL A 466 17.63 -12.02 -6.59
C VAL A 466 17.38 -11.98 -8.10
N ASP A 467 17.62 -10.84 -8.74
CA ASP A 467 17.44 -10.69 -10.19
C ASP A 467 18.66 -11.11 -11.03
N GLY A 468 18.56 -10.96 -12.35
CA GLY A 468 19.63 -11.34 -13.29
C GLY A 468 20.87 -10.44 -13.25
N GLN A 469 20.88 -9.44 -12.37
CA GLN A 469 21.95 -8.48 -12.16
C GLN A 469 22.48 -8.54 -10.71
N ASP A 470 22.18 -9.64 -10.00
CA ASP A 470 22.52 -9.88 -8.59
C ASP A 470 21.93 -8.84 -7.62
N ARG A 471 20.85 -8.15 -8.01
CA ARG A 471 20.20 -7.15 -7.14
C ARG A 471 19.07 -7.79 -6.33
N ALA A 472 18.98 -7.41 -5.06
CA ALA A 472 18.02 -7.99 -4.14
C ALA A 472 16.68 -7.24 -4.15
N LYS A 473 15.58 -8.00 -3.98
CA LYS A 473 14.20 -7.49 -3.93
C LYS A 473 13.40 -8.19 -2.84
N LEU A 474 12.83 -7.44 -1.89
CA LEU A 474 11.99 -7.99 -0.84
C LEU A 474 10.63 -8.47 -1.38
N CYS A 475 10.09 -9.55 -0.82
CA CYS A 475 8.78 -10.12 -1.16
C CYS A 475 8.04 -10.70 0.06
N ASP A 476 6.83 -11.21 -0.17
CA ASP A 476 5.88 -11.74 0.83
C ASP A 476 5.48 -10.74 1.93
N PHE A 477 4.64 -9.77 1.54
CA PHE A 477 4.18 -8.70 2.42
C PHE A 477 2.96 -9.09 3.26
N GLY A 478 2.55 -10.36 3.28
CA GLY A 478 1.35 -10.84 3.99
C GLY A 478 1.39 -10.55 5.50
N MET A 479 2.56 -10.59 6.13
CA MET A 479 2.74 -10.22 7.55
C MET A 479 3.01 -8.72 7.79
N CYS A 480 3.22 -7.92 6.75
CA CYS A 480 3.58 -6.51 6.90
C CYS A 480 2.40 -5.70 7.47
N ARG A 481 2.63 -4.79 8.42
CA ARG A 481 1.59 -3.97 9.08
C ARG A 481 2.10 -2.57 9.41
N ARG A 482 1.20 -1.60 9.59
CA ARG A 482 1.59 -0.28 10.13
C ARG A 482 2.20 -0.44 11.52
N VAL A 483 3.19 0.38 11.84
CA VAL A 483 3.74 0.50 13.19
C VAL A 483 2.62 0.93 14.16
N GLN A 484 2.68 0.47 15.41
CA GLN A 484 1.66 0.73 16.45
C GLN A 484 0.23 0.21 16.15
N ALA A 485 0.01 -0.56 15.08
CA ALA A 485 -1.28 -1.22 14.86
C ALA A 485 -1.61 -2.17 16.03
N THR A 486 -2.77 -1.97 16.66
CA THR A 486 -3.22 -2.77 17.81
C THR A 486 -3.61 -4.18 17.36
N GLU A 487 -2.79 -5.17 17.70
CA GLU A 487 -2.98 -6.54 17.23
C GLU A 487 -4.07 -7.29 17.96
N THR A 488 -5.14 -7.55 17.22
CA THR A 488 -6.19 -8.53 17.53
C THR A 488 -6.23 -9.69 16.51
N GLY A 489 -5.24 -9.77 15.61
CA GLY A 489 -5.33 -10.58 14.38
C GLY A 489 -4.20 -11.56 14.08
N ILE A 490 -3.13 -11.64 14.90
CA ILE A 490 -2.08 -12.67 14.70
C ILE A 490 -2.12 -13.68 15.84
N ASN A 491 -2.75 -14.83 15.58
CA ASN A 491 -2.96 -15.91 16.55
C ASN A 491 -1.70 -16.77 16.75
N PHE A 492 -0.64 -16.14 17.27
CA PHE A 492 0.58 -16.83 17.74
C PHE A 492 0.32 -17.85 18.86
N GLU A 493 -0.88 -17.86 19.46
CA GLU A 493 -1.38 -18.89 20.40
C GLU A 493 -1.20 -20.33 19.90
N SER A 494 -1.10 -20.52 18.58
CA SER A 494 -0.89 -21.81 17.91
C SER A 494 0.59 -22.23 17.74
N GLY A 495 1.54 -21.36 18.05
CA GLY A 495 2.97 -21.57 17.75
C GLY A 495 3.35 -21.44 16.27
N VAL A 496 2.43 -20.96 15.43
CA VAL A 496 2.62 -20.75 13.99
C VAL A 496 3.25 -19.38 13.73
N GLY A 497 4.46 -19.37 13.16
CA GLY A 497 5.17 -18.16 12.77
C GLY A 497 6.67 -18.40 12.52
N PRO A 498 7.40 -17.40 12.00
CA PRO A 498 8.84 -17.50 11.73
C PRO A 498 9.68 -17.35 13.02
N LEU A 499 9.43 -18.18 14.04
CA LEU A 499 9.99 -18.02 15.39
C LEU A 499 11.53 -17.97 15.45
N GLN A 500 12.21 -18.65 14.51
CA GLN A 500 13.68 -18.65 14.39
C GLN A 500 14.27 -17.31 13.92
N TYR A 501 13.44 -16.37 13.47
CA TYR A 501 13.80 -15.05 12.92
C TYR A 501 13.37 -13.88 13.80
N MET A 502 12.59 -14.16 14.85
CA MET A 502 11.93 -13.14 15.68
C MET A 502 12.83 -12.61 16.79
N ALA A 503 12.67 -11.32 17.07
CA ALA A 503 13.30 -10.67 18.21
C ALA A 503 12.69 -11.13 19.55
N PRO A 504 13.43 -11.04 20.68
CA PRO A 504 12.93 -11.44 21.99
C PRO A 504 11.57 -10.82 22.37
N GLU A 505 11.37 -9.53 22.08
CA GLU A 505 10.12 -8.81 22.36
C GLU A 505 8.96 -9.20 21.42
N SER A 506 9.25 -9.81 20.28
CA SER A 506 8.24 -10.37 19.36
C SER A 506 7.83 -11.78 19.77
N LEU A 507 8.65 -12.49 20.56
CA LEU A 507 8.41 -13.86 21.02
C LEU A 507 7.59 -13.94 22.33
N GLN A 508 7.55 -12.88 23.14
CA GLN A 508 6.78 -12.84 24.40
C GLN A 508 5.48 -12.03 24.28
N PRO A 509 4.35 -12.51 24.84
CA PRO A 509 3.14 -11.70 24.99
C PRO A 509 3.34 -10.49 25.94
N PRO A 510 2.81 -9.29 25.61
CA PRO A 510 2.14 -8.93 24.35
C PRO A 510 3.17 -8.78 23.22
N HIS A 511 2.99 -9.56 22.14
CA HIS A 511 3.95 -9.66 21.04
C HIS A 511 4.20 -8.28 20.42
N SER A 512 5.46 -7.82 20.47
CA SER A 512 5.83 -6.48 20.02
C SER A 512 6.53 -6.52 18.68
N PHE A 513 6.06 -5.70 17.73
CA PHE A 513 6.65 -5.54 16.40
C PHE A 513 6.96 -4.07 16.13
N SER A 514 8.21 -3.81 15.75
CA SER A 514 8.80 -2.47 15.62
C SER A 514 9.88 -2.45 14.53
N TYR A 515 10.37 -1.26 14.17
CA TYR A 515 11.52 -1.14 13.27
C TYR A 515 12.78 -1.83 13.86
N GLN A 516 12.84 -1.92 15.19
CA GLN A 516 13.90 -2.59 15.94
C GLN A 516 13.74 -4.12 15.96
N SER A 517 12.52 -4.66 15.82
CA SER A 517 12.34 -6.11 15.59
C SER A 517 12.71 -6.49 14.15
N ASP A 518 12.33 -5.68 13.16
CA ASP A 518 12.78 -5.87 11.78
C ASP A 518 14.31 -5.76 11.65
N ALA A 519 14.96 -4.86 12.40
CA ALA A 519 16.42 -4.75 12.44
C ALA A 519 17.12 -5.97 13.10
N TYR A 520 16.43 -6.70 13.98
CA TYR A 520 16.89 -7.99 14.50
C TYR A 520 16.76 -9.08 13.43
N SER A 521 15.61 -9.18 12.76
CA SER A 521 15.39 -10.10 11.63
C SER A 521 16.38 -9.84 10.48
N PHE A 522 16.75 -8.58 10.21
CA PHE A 522 17.82 -8.24 9.29
C PHE A 522 19.19 -8.77 9.74
N GLY A 523 19.47 -8.80 11.05
CA GLY A 523 20.63 -9.48 11.61
C GLY A 523 20.63 -10.97 11.32
N VAL A 524 19.46 -11.63 11.37
CA VAL A 524 19.30 -13.04 10.97
C VAL A 524 19.54 -13.21 9.46
N LEU A 525 19.00 -12.34 8.60
CA LEU A 525 19.27 -12.34 7.15
C LEU A 525 20.77 -12.15 6.83
N LEU A 526 21.47 -11.27 7.55
CA LEU A 526 22.92 -11.10 7.42
C LEU A 526 23.66 -12.40 7.80
N TRP A 527 23.22 -13.06 8.86
CA TRP A 527 23.77 -14.34 9.30
C TRP A 527 23.52 -15.47 8.28
N GLU A 528 22.30 -15.59 7.74
CA GLU A 528 21.98 -16.55 6.67
C GLU A 528 22.88 -16.32 5.44
N THR A 529 23.00 -15.07 5.02
CA THR A 529 23.75 -14.67 3.83
C THR A 529 25.24 -15.03 3.92
N PHE A 530 25.88 -14.80 5.07
CA PHE A 530 27.30 -15.10 5.25
C PHE A 530 27.58 -16.55 5.66
N SER A 531 26.72 -17.17 6.47
CA SER A 531 26.91 -18.56 6.93
C SER A 531 26.44 -19.62 5.93
N GLU A 532 25.64 -19.25 4.94
CA GLU A 532 25.02 -20.14 3.93
C GLU A 532 24.11 -21.22 4.57
N ARG A 533 23.52 -20.93 5.73
CA ARG A 533 22.67 -21.82 6.54
C ARG A 533 21.35 -21.16 6.93
N ARG A 534 20.33 -21.97 7.22
CA ARG A 534 19.10 -21.55 7.93
C ARG A 534 19.38 -21.33 9.42
N PRO A 535 18.74 -20.36 10.07
CA PRO A 535 18.94 -20.08 11.49
C PRO A 535 18.41 -21.22 12.36
N PHE A 536 19.24 -21.72 13.28
CA PHE A 536 18.91 -22.85 14.16
C PHE A 536 18.43 -24.10 13.39
N ASP A 537 19.09 -24.42 12.27
CA ASP A 537 18.80 -25.52 11.33
C ASP A 537 18.47 -26.91 11.95
N SER A 538 19.02 -27.18 13.12
CA SER A 538 19.02 -28.45 13.84
C SER A 538 18.06 -28.49 15.03
N TRP A 539 17.30 -27.41 15.24
CA TRP A 539 16.41 -27.18 16.39
C TRP A 539 14.95 -27.06 15.92
N LYS A 540 13.97 -27.33 16.80
CA LYS A 540 12.57 -26.95 16.50
C LYS A 540 12.39 -25.43 16.69
N PRO A 541 11.45 -24.78 15.98
CA PRO A 541 11.23 -23.34 16.11
C PRO A 541 10.97 -22.85 17.54
N ALA A 542 10.24 -23.63 18.35
CA ALA A 542 9.99 -23.33 19.76
C ALA A 542 11.24 -23.49 20.67
N GLU A 543 12.17 -24.38 20.31
CA GLU A 543 13.43 -24.59 21.05
C GLU A 543 14.39 -23.44 20.76
N ALA A 544 14.44 -22.97 19.51
CA ALA A 544 15.18 -21.77 19.13
C ALA A 544 14.63 -20.51 19.81
N ALA A 545 13.29 -20.34 19.82
CA ALA A 545 12.64 -19.24 20.51
C ALA A 545 12.96 -19.21 22.01
N ALA A 546 12.90 -20.36 22.70
CA ALA A 546 13.26 -20.45 24.11
C ALA A 546 14.71 -20.00 24.37
N PHE A 547 15.66 -20.44 23.56
CA PHE A 547 17.07 -20.02 23.67
C PHE A 547 17.28 -18.52 23.40
N VAL A 548 16.55 -17.93 22.43
CA VAL A 548 16.58 -16.47 22.19
C VAL A 548 16.06 -15.70 23.41
N LEU A 549 15.01 -16.20 24.07
CA LEU A 549 14.44 -15.63 25.29
C LEU A 549 15.30 -15.84 26.55
N GLU A 550 16.18 -16.85 26.54
CA GLU A 550 17.23 -17.04 27.56
C GLU A 550 18.47 -16.13 27.31
N GLY A 551 18.42 -15.24 26.33
CA GLY A 551 19.50 -14.33 25.95
C GLY A 551 20.51 -14.92 24.94
N GLY A 552 20.26 -16.14 24.46
CA GLY A 552 21.04 -16.79 23.41
C GLY A 552 20.89 -16.12 22.05
N ARG A 553 21.88 -16.28 21.17
CA ARG A 553 21.94 -15.72 19.81
C ARG A 553 22.63 -16.68 18.84
N LEU A 554 22.48 -16.43 17.55
CA LEU A 554 23.22 -17.12 16.48
C LEU A 554 24.74 -16.83 16.59
N ASP A 555 25.56 -17.79 16.14
CA ASP A 555 27.02 -17.70 16.19
C ASP A 555 27.62 -16.65 15.23
N ASP A 556 28.81 -16.13 15.51
CA ASP A 556 29.52 -15.21 14.60
C ASP A 556 30.71 -15.87 13.86
N VAL A 557 30.82 -17.21 13.93
CA VAL A 557 32.00 -17.98 13.50
C VAL A 557 32.20 -17.93 11.98
N HIS A 558 31.09 -17.89 11.24
CA HIS A 558 31.09 -17.82 9.77
C HIS A 558 30.94 -16.39 9.23
N ILE A 559 30.91 -15.39 10.10
CA ILE A 559 30.63 -14.00 9.76
C ILE A 559 31.97 -13.24 9.60
N PRO A 560 32.25 -12.62 8.44
CA PRO A 560 33.53 -11.92 8.26
C PRO A 560 33.68 -10.78 9.27
N THR A 561 34.88 -10.60 9.83
CA THR A 561 35.13 -9.76 11.02
C THR A 561 34.61 -8.31 10.91
N GLN A 562 34.55 -7.75 9.70
CA GLN A 562 33.97 -6.42 9.48
C GLN A 562 32.45 -6.32 9.77
N PHE A 563 31.70 -7.42 9.61
CA PHE A 563 30.25 -7.47 9.86
C PHE A 563 29.88 -7.88 11.29
N GLN A 564 30.79 -8.54 12.03
CA GLN A 564 30.54 -8.97 13.41
C GLN A 564 30.04 -7.81 14.32
N PRO A 565 30.60 -6.57 14.24
CA PRO A 565 30.07 -5.42 14.99
C PRO A 565 28.67 -4.96 14.57
N LEU A 566 28.25 -5.19 13.32
CA LEU A 566 26.91 -4.87 12.84
C LEU A 566 25.91 -5.92 13.34
N LEU A 567 26.25 -7.21 13.21
CA LEU A 567 25.45 -8.33 13.72
C LEU A 567 25.22 -8.23 15.24
N ALA A 568 26.28 -7.95 16.00
CA ALA A 568 26.19 -7.77 17.46
C ALA A 568 25.37 -6.54 17.88
N LYS A 569 25.19 -5.54 17.00
CA LYS A 569 24.26 -4.43 17.19
C LYS A 569 22.81 -4.83 16.87
N CYS A 570 22.57 -5.57 15.79
CA CYS A 570 21.23 -6.10 15.46
C CYS A 570 20.69 -7.04 16.55
N PHE A 571 21.55 -7.82 17.20
CA PHE A 571 21.17 -8.78 18.24
C PHE A 571 21.13 -8.23 19.68
N GLN A 572 21.23 -6.91 19.88
CA GLN A 572 21.09 -6.30 21.20
C GLN A 572 19.76 -6.66 21.87
N GLU A 573 19.81 -6.95 23.17
CA GLU A 573 18.63 -7.33 23.97
C GLU A 573 17.58 -6.20 23.96
N ASN A 574 17.95 -5.02 24.48
CA ASN A 574 17.12 -3.83 24.40
C ASN A 574 16.93 -3.40 22.92
N PRO A 575 15.70 -3.36 22.39
CA PRO A 575 15.44 -2.96 21.00
C PRO A 575 15.99 -1.56 20.68
N MET A 576 15.97 -0.63 21.63
CA MET A 576 16.45 0.74 21.44
C MET A 576 17.98 0.85 21.26
N ASN A 577 18.74 -0.22 21.53
CA ASN A 577 20.17 -0.29 21.26
C ASN A 577 20.49 -0.86 19.86
N ARG A 578 19.49 -1.35 19.12
CA ARG A 578 19.64 -1.87 17.76
C ARG A 578 19.72 -0.71 16.75
N PRO A 579 20.45 -0.86 15.64
CA PRO A 579 20.60 0.20 14.66
C PRO A 579 19.29 0.41 13.88
N SER A 580 19.03 1.63 13.42
CA SER A 580 17.95 1.85 12.45
C SER A 580 18.34 1.29 11.08
N MET A 581 17.35 1.05 10.20
CA MET A 581 17.64 0.61 8.84
C MET A 581 18.50 1.62 8.06
N ALA A 582 18.36 2.93 8.33
CA ALA A 582 19.25 3.94 7.77
C ALA A 582 20.72 3.73 8.22
N THR A 583 20.96 3.48 9.52
CA THR A 583 22.29 3.14 10.02
C THR A 583 22.84 1.85 9.40
N ILE A 584 21.99 0.84 9.18
CA ILE A 584 22.38 -0.41 8.49
C ILE A 584 22.76 -0.12 7.02
N VAL A 585 21.94 0.62 6.27
CA VAL A 585 22.20 1.01 4.88
C VAL A 585 23.53 1.76 4.75
N HIS A 586 23.77 2.79 5.56
CA HIS A 586 25.05 3.52 5.56
C HIS A 586 26.23 2.59 5.89
N THR A 587 26.11 1.75 6.91
CA THR A 587 27.18 0.80 7.29
C THR A 587 27.53 -0.16 6.15
N LEU A 588 26.54 -0.64 5.40
CA LEU A 588 26.75 -1.55 4.27
C LEU A 588 27.26 -0.82 3.02
N ALA A 589 26.87 0.43 2.80
CA ALA A 589 27.40 1.27 1.73
C ALA A 589 28.88 1.60 1.98
N ASP A 590 29.28 1.93 3.21
CA ASP A 590 30.69 2.12 3.58
C ASP A 590 31.51 0.85 3.34
N MET A 591 30.94 -0.33 3.61
CA MET A 591 31.55 -1.64 3.33
C MET A 591 31.56 -2.04 1.85
N LEU A 592 30.95 -1.24 0.96
CA LEU A 592 31.06 -1.35 -0.50
C LEU A 592 32.04 -0.31 -1.08
N ASN A 593 32.27 0.80 -0.38
CA ASN A 593 33.18 1.86 -0.84
C ASN A 593 34.64 1.65 -0.41
N ASN A 594 34.87 0.76 0.57
CA ASN A 594 36.19 0.27 1.00
C ASN A 594 36.49 -1.16 0.47
#